data_AF-A0AAP8T1X3-F1
#
_entry.id   AF-A0AAP8T1X3-F1
#
_cell.length_a   1.000
_cell.length_b   1.000
_cell.length_c   1.000
_cell.angle_alpha   90.00
_cell.angle_beta   90.00
_cell.angle_gamma   90.00
#
_symmetry.space_group_name_H-M   'P 1'
#
loop_
_entity.id
_entity.type
_entity.pdbx_description
1 polymer ?
#
loop_
_entity_poly.entity_id
_entity_poly.type
_entity_poly.pdbx_seq_one_letter_code
_entity_poly.pdbx_strand_id
1 'polypeptide(L)'
;VYAPVRRLARELLGPFGIQVGYFAPDGSGLQGQLQANTKMVYTEVPGSLLYELSDLPAIAALCKPRGILLAVDNTWGSGYLYRP
;
A
#
# COMPACT_ATOMS: atom_id res chain seq x y z
N VAL A 1 -2.28 -7.16 -0.49
CA VAL A 1 -1.44 -7.31 0.72
C VAL A 1 -1.62 -8.66 1.39
N TYR A 2 -0.50 -9.22 1.85
CA TYR A 2 -0.30 -10.50 2.50
C TYR A 2 -1.16 -10.65 3.77
N ALA A 3 -1.63 -11.87 4.03
CA ALA A 3 -2.63 -12.13 5.08
C ALA A 3 -2.18 -11.69 6.49
N PRO A 4 -0.92 -11.94 6.92
CA PRO A 4 -0.37 -11.39 8.16
C PRO A 4 -0.42 -9.86 8.28
N VAL A 5 -0.27 -9.11 7.19
CA VAL A 5 -0.40 -7.63 7.24
C VAL A 5 -1.84 -7.22 7.56
N ARG A 6 -2.83 -7.93 6.99
CA ARG A 6 -4.25 -7.70 7.34
C ARG A 6 -4.54 -8.02 8.80
N ARG A 7 -3.91 -9.08 9.31
CA ARG A 7 -4.00 -9.48 10.73
C ARG A 7 -3.42 -8.40 11.63
N LEU A 8 -2.20 -7.92 11.33
CA LEU A 8 -1.54 -6.83 12.05
C LEU A 8 -2.38 -5.55 12.02
N ALA A 9 -2.95 -5.18 10.87
CA ALA A 9 -3.83 -4.03 10.74
C ALA A 9 -5.03 -4.10 11.69
N ARG A 10 -5.69 -5.27 11.77
CA ARG A 10 -6.87 -5.45 12.62
C ARG A 10 -6.51 -5.59 14.11
N GLU A 11 -5.53 -6.42 14.43
CA GLU A 11 -5.27 -6.86 15.80
C GLU A 11 -4.29 -5.95 16.54
N LEU A 12 -3.40 -5.26 15.83
CA LEU A 12 -2.45 -4.34 16.44
C LEU A 12 -2.85 -2.89 16.20
N LEU A 13 -3.04 -2.47 14.94
CA LEU A 13 -3.26 -1.06 14.63
C LEU A 13 -4.65 -0.56 15.06
N GLY A 14 -5.69 -1.38 14.88
CA GLY A 14 -7.06 -1.06 15.28
C GLY A 14 -7.22 -0.63 16.74
N PRO A 15 -6.70 -1.40 17.73
CA PRO A 15 -6.71 -1.02 19.14
C PRO A 15 -6.03 0.31 19.46
N PHE A 16 -5.07 0.76 18.65
CA PHE A 16 -4.44 2.08 18.78
C PHE A 16 -5.19 3.20 18.04
N GLY A 17 -6.40 2.92 17.53
CA GLY A 17 -7.23 3.90 16.83
C GLY A 17 -6.80 4.20 15.40
N ILE A 18 -5.90 3.41 14.82
CA ILE A 18 -5.43 3.59 13.45
C ILE A 18 -6.44 2.96 12.49
N GLN A 19 -6.98 3.78 11.59
CA GLN A 19 -7.92 3.34 10.55
C GLN A 19 -7.17 2.79 9.33
N VAL A 20 -7.65 1.67 8.78
CA VAL A 20 -7.05 1.01 7.62
C VAL A 20 -8.12 0.77 6.56
N GLY A 21 -7.86 1.27 5.35
CA GLY A 21 -8.65 0.98 4.14
C GLY A 21 -7.91 0.04 3.20
N TYR A 22 -8.64 -0.61 2.30
CA TYR A 22 -8.09 -1.52 1.29
C TYR A 22 -8.55 -1.09 -0.10
N PHE A 23 -7.60 -0.99 -1.03
CA PHE A 23 -7.83 -0.67 -2.43
C PHE A 23 -7.46 -1.87 -3.34
N ALA A 24 -7.81 -1.76 -4.62
CA ALA A 24 -7.55 -2.82 -5.60
C ALA A 24 -6.03 -3.04 -5.82
N PRO A 25 -5.59 -4.29 -6.05
CA PRO A 25 -4.16 -4.62 -6.16
C PRO A 25 -3.46 -3.98 -7.37
N ASP A 26 -4.20 -3.58 -8.40
CA ASP A 26 -3.68 -2.84 -9.55
C ASP A 26 -3.54 -1.32 -9.27
N GLY A 27 -3.98 -0.85 -8.10
CA GLY A 27 -3.99 0.57 -7.74
C GLY A 27 -5.26 1.33 -8.16
N SER A 28 -6.20 0.68 -8.84
CA SER A 28 -7.43 1.33 -9.31
C SER A 28 -8.30 1.81 -8.13
N GLY A 29 -8.92 2.97 -8.31
CA GLY A 29 -9.81 3.57 -7.32
C GLY A 29 -9.13 4.16 -6.08
N LEU A 30 -7.79 4.03 -5.92
CA LEU A 30 -7.06 4.51 -4.74
C LEU A 30 -7.36 6.00 -4.44
N GLN A 31 -7.34 6.86 -5.45
CA GLN A 31 -7.58 8.30 -5.28
C GLN A 31 -8.91 8.62 -4.58
N GLY A 32 -9.97 7.89 -4.89
CA GLY A 32 -11.28 8.11 -4.29
C GLY A 32 -11.40 7.58 -2.86
N GLN A 33 -10.45 6.74 -2.43
CA GLN A 33 -10.42 6.18 -1.07
C GLN A 33 -9.51 6.96 -0.11
N LEU A 34 -8.66 7.85 -0.62
CA LEU A 34 -7.82 8.70 0.22
C LEU A 34 -8.69 9.69 1.01
N GLN A 35 -8.39 9.81 2.30
CA GLN A 35 -9.10 10.67 3.24
C GLN A 35 -8.17 11.76 3.78
N ALA A 36 -8.73 12.79 4.40
CA ALA A 36 -7.95 13.88 4.99
C ALA A 36 -6.98 13.41 6.10
N ASN A 37 -7.30 12.32 6.79
CA ASN A 37 -6.47 11.71 7.82
C ASN A 37 -5.51 10.63 7.29
N THR A 38 -5.51 10.31 5.98
CA THR A 38 -4.59 9.31 5.42
C THR A 38 -3.14 9.77 5.57
N LYS A 39 -2.30 8.94 6.19
CA LYS A 39 -0.86 9.23 6.41
C LYS A 39 0.08 8.33 5.63
N MET A 40 -0.38 7.15 5.23
CA MET A 40 0.43 6.18 4.49
C MET A 40 -0.43 5.37 3.52
N VAL A 41 0.12 5.09 2.35
CA VAL A 41 -0.29 4.01 1.45
C VAL A 41 0.77 2.92 1.56
N TYR A 42 0.35 1.71 1.91
CA TYR A 42 1.19 0.51 1.94
C TYR A 42 0.75 -0.42 0.82
N THR A 43 1.69 -0.86 -0.02
CA THR A 43 1.41 -1.79 -1.11
C THR A 43 2.51 -2.84 -1.27
N GLU A 44 2.17 -3.96 -1.91
CA GLU A 44 3.10 -5.00 -2.31
C GLU A 44 3.22 -4.99 -3.83
N VAL A 45 4.45 -4.86 -4.34
CA VAL A 45 4.70 -4.95 -5.79
C VAL A 45 6.03 -5.68 -6.00
N PRO A 46 6.01 -6.90 -6.57
CA PRO A 46 4.83 -7.71 -6.90
C PRO A 46 3.99 -8.17 -5.70
N GLY A 47 2.68 -8.38 -5.92
CA GLY A 47 1.75 -8.91 -4.92
C GLY A 47 2.04 -10.38 -4.51
N SER A 48 1.76 -10.72 -3.24
CA SER A 48 2.18 -12.02 -2.66
C SER A 48 1.52 -13.30 -3.22
N LEU A 49 0.42 -13.20 -3.98
CA LEU A 49 -0.33 -14.38 -4.46
C LEU A 49 -0.44 -14.43 -5.98
N LEU A 50 -0.91 -13.34 -6.60
CA LEU A 50 -1.13 -13.28 -8.05
C LEU A 50 -0.08 -12.41 -8.75
N TYR A 51 0.93 -11.92 -8.02
CA TYR A 51 2.02 -11.10 -8.54
C TYR A 51 1.54 -9.85 -9.29
N GLU A 52 0.47 -9.23 -8.81
CA GLU A 52 -0.04 -7.99 -9.39
C GLU A 52 1.02 -6.88 -9.31
N LEU A 53 1.08 -6.07 -10.37
CA LEU A 53 2.02 -4.97 -10.50
C LEU A 53 1.25 -3.65 -10.49
N SER A 54 1.16 -2.99 -9.34
CA SER A 54 0.58 -1.65 -9.27
C SER A 54 1.51 -0.62 -9.91
N ASP A 55 0.96 0.43 -10.52
CA ASP A 55 1.73 1.56 -11.04
C ASP A 55 2.26 2.44 -9.88
N LEU A 56 3.43 2.09 -9.36
CA LEU A 56 4.07 2.84 -8.27
C LEU A 56 4.36 4.31 -8.63
N PRO A 57 4.87 4.65 -9.83
CA PRO A 57 5.00 6.05 -10.24
C PRO A 57 3.69 6.86 -10.13
N ALA A 58 2.56 6.30 -10.60
CA ALA A 58 1.27 6.96 -10.49
C ALA A 58 0.82 7.11 -9.03
N ILE A 59 0.99 6.08 -8.21
CA ILE A 59 0.67 6.13 -6.77
C ILE A 59 1.56 7.17 -6.06
N ALA A 60 2.86 7.22 -6.39
CA ALA A 60 3.78 8.19 -5.82
C ALA A 60 3.41 9.62 -6.20
N ALA A 61 3.03 9.86 -7.47
CA ALA A 61 2.54 11.16 -7.95
C ALA A 61 1.25 11.58 -7.24
N LEU A 62 0.38 10.63 -6.89
CA LEU A 62 -0.82 10.88 -6.10
C LEU A 62 -0.50 11.23 -4.64
N CYS A 63 0.46 10.53 -4.02
CA CYS A 63 0.78 10.64 -2.59
C CYS A 63 1.66 11.86 -2.25
N LYS A 64 2.69 12.15 -3.06
CA LYS A 64 3.70 13.19 -2.78
C LYS A 64 3.08 14.58 -2.51
N PRO A 65 2.16 15.11 -3.33
CA PRO A 65 1.57 16.43 -3.09
C PRO A 65 0.72 16.51 -1.82
N ARG A 66 0.27 15.37 -1.30
CA ARG A 66 -0.58 15.27 -0.10
C ARG A 66 0.22 14.98 1.17
N GLY A 67 1.55 14.84 1.06
CA GLY A 67 2.40 14.45 2.18
C GLY A 67 2.12 13.04 2.71
N ILE A 68 1.55 12.16 1.87
CA ILE A 68 1.27 10.77 2.23
C ILE A 68 2.52 9.93 1.95
N LEU A 69 2.93 9.11 2.91
CA LEU A 69 4.03 8.17 2.73
C LEU A 69 3.60 7.03 1.81
N LEU A 70 4.44 6.66 0.85
CA LEU A 70 4.28 5.43 0.07
C LEU A 70 5.30 4.41 0.58
N ALA A 71 4.82 3.35 1.23
CA ALA A 71 5.62 2.21 1.66
C ALA A 71 5.37 1.04 0.71
N VAL A 72 6.45 0.46 0.18
CA VAL A 72 6.37 -0.63 -0.79
C VAL A 72 7.10 -1.84 -0.25
N ASP A 73 6.37 -2.93 -0.07
CA ASP A 73 6.94 -4.25 0.16
C ASP A 73 7.38 -4.84 -1.18
N ASN A 74 8.70 -4.95 -1.31
CA ASN A 74 9.40 -5.42 -2.52
C ASN A 74 10.03 -6.80 -2.30
N THR A 75 9.45 -7.62 -1.41
CA THR A 75 9.97 -8.97 -1.10
C THR A 75 10.21 -9.79 -2.37
N TRP A 76 9.28 -9.75 -3.32
CA TRP A 76 9.38 -10.51 -4.57
C TRP A 76 10.28 -9.89 -5.63
N GLY A 77 10.53 -8.58 -5.58
CA GLY A 77 11.51 -7.92 -6.45
C GLY A 77 12.95 -8.02 -5.94
N SER A 78 13.17 -8.62 -4.76
CA SER A 78 14.46 -8.89 -4.10
C SER A 78 15.41 -7.69 -3.94
N GLY A 79 14.95 -6.47 -4.26
CA GLY A 79 15.80 -5.28 -4.42
C GLY A 79 16.72 -5.31 -5.65
N TYR A 80 16.85 -6.46 -6.32
CA TYR A 80 17.65 -6.62 -7.52
C TYR A 80 16.82 -6.45 -8.79
N LEU A 81 15.63 -7.06 -8.84
CA LEU A 81 14.76 -7.06 -10.02
C LEU A 81 13.91 -5.80 -10.11
N TYR A 82 13.64 -5.15 -8.96
CA TYR A 82 12.81 -3.96 -8.92
C TYR A 82 13.25 -3.00 -7.82
N ARG A 83 13.20 -1.70 -8.13
CA ARG A 83 13.59 -0.60 -7.23
C ARG A 83 12.42 0.40 -7.12
N PRO A 84 11.56 0.23 -6.11
CA PRO A 84 10.41 1.11 -5.84
C PRO A 84 10.79 2.58 -5.64
#